data_AF-A0A151R6K3-F1
#
_entry.id   AF-A0A151R6K3-F1
#
_cell.length_a   1.000
_cell.length_b   1.000
_cell.length_c   1.000
_cell.angle_alpha   90.00
_cell.angle_beta   90.00
_cell.angle_gamma   90.00
#
_symmetry.space_group_name_H-M   'P 1'
#
loop_
_entity.id
_entity.type
_entity.pdbx_description
1 polymer ?
#
loop_
_entity_poly.entity_id
_entity_poly.type
_entity_poly.pdbx_seq_one_letter_code
_entity_poly.pdbx_strand_id
1 'polypeptide(L)' 'IFLVDCGFPNRRQFLAPFRGVRYYLQDFAGQGNDLENEKELFNLCHASLKNVIEKIFCIFKSRFTIFKSTPPFF' A
#
# COMPACT_ATOMS: atom_id res chain seq x y z
N ILE A 1 -12.30 -8.67 -2.21
CA ILE A 1 -11.95 -7.51 -1.34
C ILE A 1 -10.79 -6.81 -2.02
N PHE A 2 -10.88 -5.49 -2.21
CA PHE A 2 -9.89 -4.66 -2.88
C PHE A 2 -9.12 -3.84 -1.85
N LEU A 3 -7.79 -3.91 -1.91
CA LEU A 3 -6.92 -2.99 -1.18
C LEU A 3 -6.86 -1.68 -1.94
N VAL A 4 -7.19 -0.60 -1.26
CA VAL A 4 -7.27 0.72 -1.86
C VAL A 4 -6.46 1.72 -1.05
N ASP A 5 -6.09 2.81 -1.72
CA ASP A 5 -5.37 3.91 -1.09
C ASP A 5 -6.22 4.71 -0.12
N CYS A 6 -5.55 5.50 0.73
CA CYS A 6 -6.18 6.33 1.76
C CYS A 6 -7.17 7.38 1.20
N GLY A 7 -7.12 7.67 -0.10
CA GLY A 7 -8.07 8.51 -0.83
C GLY A 7 -9.46 7.88 -1.00
N PHE A 8 -9.58 6.56 -0.84
CA PHE A 8 -10.84 5.85 -0.98
C PHE A 8 -11.53 5.67 0.37
N PRO A 9 -12.87 5.82 0.43
CA PRO A 9 -13.62 5.47 1.62
C PRO A 9 -13.66 3.95 1.83
N ASN A 10 -13.54 3.51 3.09
CA ASN A 10 -13.85 2.13 3.47
C ASN A 10 -15.34 1.85 3.23
N ARG A 11 -15.62 1.03 2.22
CA ARG A 11 -16.97 0.57 1.83
C ARG A 11 -16.95 -0.95 1.77
N ARG A 12 -18.12 -1.57 1.62
CA ARG A 12 -18.18 -3.02 1.37
C ARG A 12 -17.25 -3.37 0.21
N GLN A 13 -16.39 -4.36 0.44
CA GLN A 13 -15.35 -4.83 -0.50
C GLN A 13 -14.10 -3.94 -0.65
N PHE A 14 -14.01 -2.77 -0.01
CA PHE A 14 -12.86 -1.86 -0.09
C PHE A 14 -12.17 -1.79 1.27
N LEU A 15 -10.85 -2.01 1.28
CA LEU A 15 -9.99 -1.89 2.45
C LEU A 15 -8.97 -0.77 2.22
N ALA A 16 -9.30 0.41 2.72
CA ALA A 16 -8.45 1.57 2.86
C ALA A 16 -7.77 1.55 4.25
N PRO A 17 -6.53 2.05 4.36
CA PRO A 17 -5.86 2.20 5.64
C PRO A 17 -6.61 3.20 6.55
N PHE A 18 -6.51 2.99 7.86
CA PHE A 18 -7.04 3.92 8.85
C PHE A 18 -6.26 5.24 8.79
N ARG A 19 -6.99 6.34 8.62
CA ARG A 19 -6.41 7.69 8.61
C ARG A 19 -6.00 8.12 10.02
N GLY A 20 -4.94 8.92 10.12
CA GLY A 20 -4.42 9.42 11.40
C GLY A 20 -3.72 8.37 12.27
N VAL A 21 -3.41 7.21 11.70
CA VAL A 21 -2.69 6.10 12.34
C VAL A 21 -1.42 5.86 11.52
N ARG A 22 -0.32 5.46 12.19
CA ARG A 22 0.96 5.14 11.53
C ARG A 22 0.73 4.16 10.38
N TYR A 23 1.42 4.38 9.27
CA TYR A 23 1.17 3.67 8.00
C TYR A 23 2.45 3.22 7.33
N TYR A 24 3.54 3.98 7.46
CA TYR A 24 4.76 3.63 6.75
C TYR A 24 5.46 2.49 7.47
N LEU A 25 5.91 1.48 6.72
CA LEU A 25 6.70 0.36 7.26
C LEU A 25 7.92 0.84 8.06
N GLN A 26 8.47 2.01 7.71
CA GLN A 26 9.59 2.63 8.41
C GLN A 26 9.23 3.14 9.81
N ASP A 27 7.96 3.51 10.04
CA ASP A 27 7.45 3.97 11.35
C ASP A 27 7.47 2.84 12.40
N PHE A 28 7.58 1.58 11.94
CA PHE A 28 7.62 0.37 12.77
C PHE A 28 9.04 -0.24 12.85
N ALA A 29 10.01 0.29 12.10
CA ALA A 29 11.38 -0.21 12.08
C ALA A 29 12.23 0.53 13.14
N GLY A 30 12.14 0.12 14.41
CA GLY A 30 12.97 0.70 15.49
C GLY A 30 12.66 0.14 16.88
N GLN A 31 13.63 0.27 17.80
CA GLN A 31 13.48 -0.16 19.19
C GLN A 31 12.48 0.78 19.91
N GLY A 32 11.39 0.25 20.46
CA GLY A 32 10.31 1.03 21.10
C GLY A 32 9.13 1.41 20.19
N ASN A 33 9.05 0.87 18.97
CA ASN A 33 7.89 1.03 18.07
C ASN A 33 6.94 -0.18 18.12
N ASP A 34 6.67 -0.68 19.34
CA ASP A 34 5.73 -1.78 19.51
C ASP A 34 4.33 -1.38 19.03
N LEU A 35 3.67 -2.30 18.34
CA LEU A 35 2.32 -2.13 17.82
C LEU A 35 1.34 -2.07 19.01
N GLU A 36 0.99 -0.88 19.45
CA GLU A 36 0.08 -0.70 20.59
C GLU A 36 -1.40 -0.83 20.21
N ASN A 37 -1.74 -0.67 18.93
CA ASN A 37 -3.13 -0.54 18.49
C ASN A 37 -3.49 -1.48 17.34
N GLU A 38 -4.68 -2.08 17.39
CA GLU A 38 -5.21 -2.95 16.34
C GLU A 38 -5.26 -2.24 14.96
N LYS A 39 -5.50 -0.93 14.96
CA LYS A 39 -5.49 -0.11 13.74
C LYS A 39 -4.10 0.04 13.13
N GLU A 40 -3.06 0.11 13.95
CA GLU A 40 -1.67 0.17 13.48
C GLU A 40 -1.26 -1.16 12.86
N LEU A 41 -1.64 -2.28 13.51
CA LEU A 41 -1.41 -3.62 12.97
C LEU A 41 -2.13 -3.81 11.63
N PHE A 42 -3.38 -3.36 11.52
CA PHE A 42 -4.11 -3.36 10.25
C PHE A 42 -3.37 -2.52 9.18
N ASN A 43 -2.94 -1.30 9.50
CA ASN A 43 -2.24 -0.44 8.56
C ASN A 43 -0.90 -1.03 8.12
N LEU A 44 -0.15 -1.66 9.03
CA LEU A 44 1.10 -2.34 8.71
C LEU A 44 0.88 -3.53 7.78
N CYS A 45 -0.10 -4.38 8.07
CA CYS A 45 -0.49 -5.49 7.19
C CYS A 45 -0.95 -4.99 5.82
N HIS A 46 -1.75 -3.92 5.79
CA HIS A 46 -2.22 -3.26 4.57
C HIS A 46 -1.04 -2.76 3.72
N ALA A 47 -0.12 -1.99 4.32
CA ALA A 47 1.05 -1.44 3.64
C ALA A 47 1.99 -2.53 3.13
N SER A 48 2.22 -3.58 3.92
CA SER A 48 3.04 -4.74 3.52
C SER A 48 2.45 -5.45 2.30
N LEU A 49 1.14 -5.71 2.31
CA LEU A 49 0.47 -6.38 1.19
C LEU A 49 0.43 -5.49 -0.06
N LYS A 50 0.20 -4.18 0.11
CA LYS A 50 0.26 -3.21 -0.99
C LYS A 50 1.65 -3.17 -1.63
N ASN A 51 2.72 -3.15 -0.83
CA ASN A 51 4.09 -3.16 -1.32
C ASN A 51 4.41 -4.42 -2.16
N VAL A 52 3.91 -5.60 -1.76
CA VAL A 52 4.07 -6.83 -2.56
C VAL A 52 3.36 -6.71 -3.91
N ILE A 53 2.13 -6.21 -3.91
CA ILE A 53 1.34 -6.01 -5.14
C ILE A 53 2.02 -5.00 -6.07
N GLU A 54 2.44 -3.86 -5.54
CA GLU A 54 3.15 -2.82 -6.31
C GLU A 54 4.48 -3.34 -6.88
N LYS A 55 5.24 -4.15 -6.13
CA LYS A 55 6.44 -4.82 -6.63
C LYS A 55 6.13 -5.76 -7.80
N ILE A 56 5.07 -6.58 -7.71
CA ILE A 56 4.65 -7.46 -8.80
C ILE A 56 4.29 -6.64 -10.04
N PHE A 57 3.50 -5.58 -9.88
CA PHE A 57 3.16 -4.68 -10.98
C PHE A 57 4.39 -3.99 -11.57
N CYS A 58 5.35 -3.57 -10.74
CA CYS A 58 6.60 -2.97 -11.21
C CYS A 58 7.40 -3.95 -12.06
N ILE A 59 7.55 -5.20 -11.61
CA ILE A 59 8.19 -6.27 -12.38
C ILE A 59 7.44 -6.53 -13.69
N PHE A 60 6.12 -6.58 -13.63
CA PHE A 60 5.28 -6.78 -14.80
C PHE A 60 5.48 -5.65 -15.83
N LYS A 61 5.41 -4.39 -15.41
CA LYS A 61 5.66 -3.22 -16.29
C LYS A 61 7.08 -3.21 -16.85
N SER A 62 8.07 -3.68 -16.09
CA SER A 62 9.46 -3.79 -16.57
C SER A 62 9.65 -4.87 -17.65
N ARG A 63 8.95 -6.00 -17.51
CA ARG A 63 9.03 -7.14 -18.45
C ARG A 63 8.29 -6.89 -19.75
N PHE A 64 7.12 -6.26 -19.69
CA PHE A 64 6.24 -6.09 -20.85
C PHE A 64 6.44 -4.71 -21.48
N THR A 65 7.08 -4.69 -22.66
CA THR A 65 7.33 -3.48 -23.48
C THR A 65 6.07 -2.72 -23.88
N ILE A 66 4.90 -3.39 -23.91
CA ILE A 66 3.60 -2.76 -24.16
C ILE A 66 3.33 -1.63 -23.16
N PHE A 67 3.76 -1.79 -21.90
CA PHE A 67 3.63 -0.77 -20.85
C PHE A 67 4.78 0.25 -20.81
N LYS A 68 5.80 0.11 -21.67
CA LYS A 68 6.92 1.08 -21.79
C LYS A 68 6.62 2.21 -22.77
N SER A 69 5.54 2.10 -23.53
CA SER A 69 5.05 3.21 -24.36
C SER A 69 4.60 4.33 -23.43
N THR A 70 5.46 5.33 -23.29
CA THR A 70 5.09 6.59 -22.62
C THR A 70 4.31 7.36 -23.68
N PRO A 71 3.04 7.73 -23.47
CA PRO A 71 2.40 8.71 -24.34
C PRO A 71 3.29 9.96 -24.33
N PRO A 72 3.56 10.59 -25.48
CA PRO A 72 4.28 11.86 -25.50
C PRO A 72 3.44 12.87 -24.70
N PHE A 73 3.94 13.19 -23.50
CA PHE A 73 3.62 14.33 -22.63
C PHE A 73 2.18 14.88 -22.66
N PHE A 74 1.48 14.76 -21.52
CA PHE A 74 0.53 15.77 -21.05
C PHE A 74 1.18 16.55 -19.90
#